data_AF-A0A4R2SZH7-F1
#
_entry.id   AF-A0A4R2SZH7-F1
#
_cell.length_a   1.000
_cell.length_b   1.000
_cell.length_c   1.000
_cell.angle_alpha   90.00
_cell.angle_beta   90.00
_cell.angle_gamma   90.00
#
_symmetry.space_group_name_H-M   'P 1'
#
loop_
_entity.id
_entity.type
_entity.pdbx_description
1 polymer ?
#
loop_
_entity_poly.entity_id
_entity_poly.type
_entity_poly.pdbx_seq_one_letter_code
_entity_poly.pdbx_strand_id
1 'polypeptide(L)'
;MRWLAQDEHNAWLHLAASATVIVAGFALDISLDDWRWLVSAIAFVWVTEAMNTAVEELCDRLSPQFDEAIGRVKDLAAGAVLAASLAAAVIGLLTLGPPFLRSIG
;
A
#
# COMPACT_ATOMS: atom_id res chain seq x y z
N MET A 1 -22.75 4.60 4.41
CA MET A 1 -22.11 4.11 5.65
C MET A 1 -21.14 2.93 5.45
N ARG A 2 -21.23 2.12 4.37
CA ARG A 2 -20.22 1.08 4.06
C ARG A 2 -18.91 1.62 3.43
N TRP A 3 -18.94 2.81 2.82
CA TRP A 3 -17.79 3.40 2.10
C TRP A 3 -16.69 3.93 3.03
N LEU A 4 -17.04 4.70 4.07
CA LEU A 4 -16.08 5.20 5.07
C LEU A 4 -15.30 4.09 5.82
N ALA A 5 -15.90 2.90 5.92
CA ALA A 5 -15.27 1.78 6.62
C ALA A 5 -14.23 1.02 5.77
N GLN A 6 -14.23 1.21 4.45
CA GLN A 6 -13.25 0.55 3.56
C GLN A 6 -11.93 1.33 3.51
N ASP A 7 -11.98 2.67 3.46
CA ASP A 7 -10.77 3.51 3.47
C ASP A 7 -9.99 3.37 4.77
N GLU A 8 -10.68 3.39 5.92
CA GLU A 8 -10.01 3.16 7.21
C GLU A 8 -9.42 1.74 7.27
N HIS A 9 -10.12 0.73 6.74
CA HIS A 9 -9.66 -0.65 6.82
C HIS A 9 -8.43 -0.93 5.94
N ASN A 10 -8.41 -0.40 4.72
CA ASN A 10 -7.26 -0.53 3.82
C ASN A 10 -6.04 0.20 4.37
N ALA A 11 -6.20 1.42 4.90
CA ALA A 11 -5.13 2.15 5.54
C ALA A 11 -4.55 1.41 6.76
N TRP A 12 -5.39 0.79 7.59
CA TRP A 12 -4.93 -0.05 8.71
C TRP A 12 -4.16 -1.28 8.25
N LEU A 13 -4.58 -1.92 7.15
CA LEU A 13 -3.88 -3.03 6.53
C LEU A 13 -2.50 -2.60 6.01
N HIS A 14 -2.41 -1.47 5.31
CA HIS A 14 -1.13 -0.92 4.85
C HIS A 14 -0.20 -0.56 6.02
N LEU A 15 -0.74 -0.03 7.10
CA LEU A 15 0.01 0.29 8.31
C LEU A 15 0.54 -0.96 9.02
N ALA A 16 -0.33 -1.97 9.21
CA ALA A 16 0.06 -3.23 9.81
C ALA A 16 1.11 -3.96 8.96
N ALA A 17 0.94 -3.98 7.63
CA ALA A 17 1.90 -4.56 6.70
C ALA A 17 3.25 -3.81 6.76
N SER A 18 3.23 -2.47 6.73
CA SER A 18 4.44 -1.65 6.82
C SER A 18 5.19 -1.92 8.12
N ALA A 19 4.49 -1.94 9.26
CA ALA A 19 5.09 -2.23 10.56
C ALA A 19 5.71 -3.64 10.60
N THR A 20 5.01 -4.63 10.07
CA THR A 20 5.50 -6.03 10.01
C THR A 20 6.77 -6.12 9.18
N VAL A 21 6.82 -5.49 8.01
CA VAL A 21 7.99 -5.49 7.11
C VAL A 21 9.18 -4.78 7.76
N ILE A 22 8.95 -3.68 8.46
CA ILE A 22 10.01 -2.96 9.21
C ILE A 22 10.58 -3.84 10.33
N VAL A 23 9.71 -4.44 11.15
CA VAL A 23 10.15 -5.33 12.23
C VAL A 23 10.93 -6.52 11.67
N ALA A 24 10.46 -7.13 10.59
CA ALA A 24 11.15 -8.23 9.91
C ALA A 24 12.53 -7.81 9.37
N GLY A 25 12.64 -6.61 8.78
CA GLY A 25 13.90 -6.07 8.28
C GLY A 25 14.96 -5.89 9.37
N PHE A 26 14.54 -5.41 10.55
CA PHE A 26 15.44 -5.34 11.71
C PHE A 26 15.79 -6.71 12.27
N ALA A 27 14.82 -7.63 12.35
CA ALA A 27 15.04 -8.97 12.88
C ALA A 27 15.98 -9.81 12.01
N LEU A 28 16.01 -9.56 10.70
CA LEU A 28 16.85 -10.28 9.72
C LEU A 28 18.18 -9.58 9.42
N ASP A 29 18.49 -8.46 10.09
CA ASP A 29 19.71 -7.67 9.91
C ASP A 29 20.04 -7.40 8.43
N ILE A 30 19.05 -6.94 7.67
CA ILE A 30 19.18 -6.72 6.23
C ILE A 30 20.11 -5.54 5.93
N SER A 31 20.69 -5.54 4.73
CA SER A 31 21.64 -4.51 4.32
C SER A 31 20.99 -3.12 4.19
N LEU A 32 21.81 -2.06 4.19
CA LEU A 32 21.31 -0.70 3.92
C LEU A 32 20.71 -0.56 2.53
N ASP A 33 21.19 -1.31 1.54
CA ASP A 33 20.63 -1.28 0.19
C ASP A 33 19.23 -1.92 0.16
N ASP A 34 19.03 -3.00 0.91
CA ASP A 34 17.73 -3.64 1.11
C ASP A 34 16.73 -2.70 1.80
N TRP A 35 17.18 -1.97 2.82
CA TRP A 35 16.36 -0.94 3.48
C TRP A 35 15.89 0.16 2.51
N ARG A 36 16.73 0.59 1.56
CA ARG A 36 16.33 1.60 0.56
C ARG A 36 15.15 1.11 -0.28
N TRP A 37 15.13 -0.17 -0.65
CA TRP A 37 14.03 -0.79 -1.39
C TRP A 37 12.76 -0.90 -0.55
N LEU A 38 12.86 -1.35 0.71
CA LEU A 38 11.70 -1.43 1.60
C LEU A 38 11.08 -0.06 1.89
N VAL A 39 11.91 0.95 2.19
CA VAL A 39 11.43 2.31 2.43
C VAL A 39 10.76 2.88 1.18
N SER A 40 11.33 2.66 0.00
CA SER A 40 10.74 3.11 -1.27
C SER A 40 9.41 2.42 -1.55
N ALA A 41 9.31 1.12 -1.32
CA ALA A 41 8.08 0.34 -1.50
C ALA A 41 6.96 0.80 -0.55
N ILE A 42 7.28 0.98 0.73
CA ILE A 42 6.34 1.47 1.75
C ILE A 42 5.86 2.88 1.37
N ALA A 43 6.78 3.79 1.06
CA ALA A 43 6.44 5.16 0.68
C ALA A 43 5.55 5.20 -0.56
N PHE A 44 5.83 4.35 -1.56
CA PHE A 44 5.04 4.29 -2.78
C PHE A 44 3.59 3.89 -2.52
N VAL A 45 3.36 2.84 -1.71
CA VAL A 45 2.00 2.40 -1.31
C VAL A 45 1.24 3.52 -0.62
N TRP A 46 1.86 4.19 0.36
CA TRP A 46 1.22 5.29 1.08
C TRP A 46 0.93 6.51 0.21
N VAL A 47 1.81 6.84 -0.73
CA VAL A 47 1.57 7.92 -1.70
C VAL A 47 0.39 7.57 -2.59
N THR A 48 0.32 6.33 -3.12
CA THR A 48 -0.81 5.92 -3.95
C THR A 48 -2.13 5.86 -3.18
N GLU A 49 -2.10 5.42 -1.91
CA GLU A 49 -3.28 5.42 -1.04
C GLU A 49 -3.77 6.84 -0.77
N ALA A 50 -2.86 7.76 -0.42
CA ALA A 50 -3.21 9.16 -0.20
C ALA A 50 -3.78 9.82 -1.46
N MET A 51 -3.26 9.47 -2.65
CA MET A 51 -3.81 9.93 -3.92
C MET A 51 -5.20 9.34 -4.18
N ASN A 52 -5.46 8.07 -3.84
CA ASN A 52 -6.78 7.46 -3.94
C ASN A 52 -7.81 8.23 -3.10
N THR A 53 -7.51 8.44 -1.81
CA THR A 53 -8.38 9.19 -0.90
C THR A 53 -8.62 10.62 -1.38
N ALA A 54 -7.59 11.29 -1.92
CA ALA A 54 -7.74 12.64 -2.47
C ALA A 54 -8.67 12.68 -3.70
N VAL A 55 -8.58 11.67 -4.58
CA VAL A 55 -9.48 11.52 -5.73
C VAL A 55 -10.91 11.22 -5.29
N GLU A 56 -11.09 10.35 -4.30
CA GLU A 56 -12.41 10.01 -3.75
C GLU A 56 -13.10 11.24 -3.14
N GLU A 57 -12.40 12.00 -2.28
CA GLU A 57 -12.92 13.23 -1.68
C GLU A 57 -13.27 14.27 -2.75
N LEU A 58 -12.42 14.42 -3.79
CA LEU A 58 -12.71 15.33 -4.90
C LEU A 58 -13.98 14.90 -5.66
N CYS A 59 -14.11 13.62 -5.97
CA CYS A 59 -15.27 13.07 -6.66
C CYS A 59 -16.56 13.24 -5.86
N ASP A 60 -16.53 13.00 -4.55
CA ASP A 60 -17.68 13.17 -3.66
C ASP A 60 -18.13 14.63 -3.53
N ARG A 61 -17.18 15.57 -3.63
CA ARG A 61 -17.46 17.01 -3.66
C ARG A 61 -18.06 17.47 -4.99
N LEU A 62 -17.60 16.92 -6.12
CA LEU A 62 -17.99 17.34 -7.46
C LEU A 62 -19.34 16.75 -7.91
N SER A 63 -19.66 15.51 -7.53
CA SER A 63 -20.96 14.90 -7.82
C SER A 63 -21.52 14.20 -6.59
N PRO A 64 -22.36 14.90 -5.80
CA PRO A 64 -23.05 14.30 -4.65
C PRO A 64 -24.06 13.22 -5.05
N GLN A 65 -24.47 13.19 -6.33
CA GLN A 65 -25.37 12.20 -6.89
C GLN A 65 -24.56 11.13 -7.64
N PHE A 66 -25.07 9.90 -7.66
CA PHE A 66 -24.41 8.79 -8.33
C PHE A 66 -24.19 9.08 -9.82
N ASP A 67 -22.93 9.06 -10.25
CA ASP A 67 -22.50 9.22 -11.64
C ASP A 67 -21.59 8.04 -12.01
N GLU A 68 -21.94 7.32 -13.07
CA GLU A 68 -21.22 6.14 -13.54
C GLU A 68 -19.77 6.46 -13.96
N ALA A 69 -19.51 7.66 -14.49
CA ALA A 69 -18.17 8.10 -14.85
C ALA A 69 -17.30 8.29 -13.60
N ILE A 70 -17.86 8.80 -12.51
CA ILE A 70 -17.14 8.95 -11.23
C ILE A 70 -16.86 7.58 -10.62
N GLY A 71 -17.80 6.64 -10.73
CA GLY A 71 -17.56 5.24 -10.36
C GLY A 71 -16.29 4.68 -11.02
N ARG A 72 -16.16 4.84 -12.35
CA ARG A 72 -14.97 4.40 -13.09
C ARG A 72 -13.67 5.09 -12.66
N VAL A 73 -13.72 6.38 -12.29
CA VAL A 73 -12.54 7.12 -11.80
C VAL A 73 -12.09 6.56 -10.45
N LYS A 74 -13.04 6.30 -9.54
CA LYS A 74 -12.75 5.70 -8.23
C LYS A 74 -12.19 4.28 -8.37
N ASP A 75 -12.79 3.46 -9.24
CA ASP A 75 -12.29 2.10 -9.50
C ASP A 75 -10.86 2.11 -10.06
N LEU A 76 -10.54 3.08 -10.92
CA LEU A 76 -9.18 3.24 -11.45
C LEU A 76 -8.19 3.66 -10.37
N ALA A 77 -8.57 4.57 -9.49
CA ALA A 77 -7.73 5.02 -8.37
C ALA A 77 -7.45 3.87 -7.38
N ALA A 78 -8.48 3.09 -7.02
CA ALA A 78 -8.32 1.89 -6.20
C ALA A 78 -7.45 0.83 -6.90
N GLY A 79 -7.58 0.70 -8.23
CA GLY A 79 -6.71 -0.15 -9.04
C GLY A 79 -5.23 0.24 -8.98
N ALA A 80 -4.92 1.54 -8.87
CA ALA A 80 -3.55 2.03 -8.72
C ALA A 80 -2.95 1.63 -7.35
N VAL A 81 -3.73 1.72 -6.27
CA VAL A 81 -3.32 1.26 -4.94
C VAL A 81 -3.03 -0.25 -4.95
N LEU A 82 -3.88 -1.04 -5.60
CA LEU A 82 -3.69 -2.48 -5.72
C LEU A 82 -2.38 -2.81 -6.46
N ALA A 83 -2.12 -2.12 -7.57
CA ALA A 83 -0.88 -2.30 -8.34
C ALA A 83 0.36 -1.93 -7.51
N ALA A 84 0.31 -0.82 -6.77
CA ALA A 84 1.40 -0.40 -5.89
C ALA A 84 1.64 -1.42 -4.76
N SER A 85 0.57 -1.94 -4.17
CA SER A 85 0.64 -2.95 -3.10
C SER A 85 1.24 -4.26 -3.60
N LEU A 86 0.88 -4.70 -4.81
CA LEU A 86 1.48 -5.89 -5.42
C LEU A 86 2.97 -5.70 -5.71
N ALA A 87 3.35 -4.54 -6.25
CA ALA A 87 4.76 -4.21 -6.48
C ALA A 87 5.55 -4.19 -5.16
N ALA A 88 5.00 -3.59 -4.11
CA ALA A 88 5.60 -3.58 -2.79
C ALA A 88 5.74 -4.99 -2.19
N ALA A 89 4.76 -5.88 -2.39
CA ALA A 89 4.85 -7.26 -1.96
C ALA A 89 5.98 -8.02 -2.66
N VAL A 90 6.14 -7.82 -3.98
CA VAL A 90 7.25 -8.42 -4.74
C VAL A 90 8.59 -7.91 -4.24
N ILE A 91 8.74 -6.60 -4.03
CA ILE A 91 9.96 -6.01 -3.46
C ILE A 91 10.23 -6.63 -2.09
N GLY A 92 9.25 -6.64 -1.19
CA GLY A 92 9.38 -7.23 0.15
C GLY A 92 9.83 -8.69 0.12
N LEU A 93 9.28 -9.52 -0.78
CA LEU A 93 9.71 -10.91 -0.96
C LEU A 93 11.15 -11.04 -1.46
N LEU A 94 11.57 -10.20 -2.40
CA LEU A 94 12.94 -10.22 -2.92
C LEU A 94 13.96 -9.74 -1.89
N THR A 95 13.56 -8.78 -1.05
CA THR A 95 14.43 -8.15 -0.05
C THR A 95 14.53 -8.99 1.23
N LEU A 96 13.40 -9.51 1.74
CA LEU A 96 13.36 -10.26 3.01
C LEU A 96 13.45 -11.78 2.82
N GLY A 97 13.08 -12.31 1.65
CA GLY A 97 13.02 -13.75 1.38
C GLY A 97 14.37 -14.47 1.53
N PRO A 98 15.45 -14.02 0.86
CA PRO A 98 16.75 -14.66 0.97
C PRO A 98 17.33 -14.64 2.39
N PRO A 99 17.32 -13.50 3.14
CA PRO A 99 17.73 -13.48 4.54
C PRO A 99 16.89 -14.41 5.42
N PHE A 100 15.56 -14.44 5.22
CA PHE A 100 14.66 -15.31 5.98
C PHE A 100 14.99 -16.79 5.77
N LEU A 101 15.18 -17.24 4.52
CA LEU A 101 15.55 -18.62 4.22
C LEU A 101 16.89 -19.02 4.84
N ARG A 102 17.86 -18.10 4.94
CA ARG A 102 19.14 -18.34 5.62
C ARG A 102 19.02 -18.41 7.14
N SER A 103 18.03 -17.76 7.74
CA SER A 103 17.84 -17.79 9.20
C SER A 103 17.21 -19.09 9.72
N ILE A 104 16.56 -19.86 8.85
CA ILE A 104 15.83 -21.09 9.21
C ILE A 104 16.53 -22.39 8.75
N GLY A 105 17.64 -22.28 8.01
CA GLY A 105 18.44 -23.40 7.52
C GLY A 105 19.87 -23.32 8.02
#